data_AF-A0AAV1QF25-F1
#
_entry.id   AF-A0AAV1QF25-F1
#
_cell.length_a   1.000
_cell.length_b   1.000
_cell.length_c   1.000
_cell.angle_alpha   90.00
_cell.angle_beta   90.00
_cell.angle_gamma   90.00
#
_symmetry.space_group_name_H-M   'P 1'
#
loop_
_entity.id
_entity.type
_entity.pdbx_description
1 polymer ?
#
loop_
_entity_poly.entity_id
_entity_poly.type
_entity_poly.pdbx_seq_one_letter_code
_entity_poly.pdbx_strand_id
1 'polypeptide(L)'
;AGAGNQLGWAFGLGLERLAMVLYNISDIRLFWSQDERFLGQFRVTDIQQPVCFQPLSKYPPLHNDISFWLPESKDDFTENDFYELVRSIGGDLVERVSLVDQFIHPK
;
A
#
# COMPACT_ATOMS: atom_id res chain seq x y z
N ALA A 1 33.95 17.26 12.17
CA ALA A 1 34.02 16.65 10.83
C ALA A 1 32.71 16.96 10.12
N GLY A 2 32.76 17.80 9.10
CA GLY A 2 31.63 18.18 8.24
C GLY A 2 32.24 18.63 6.92
N ALA A 3 31.58 18.38 5.80
CA ALA A 3 32.08 18.68 4.46
C ALA A 3 32.32 20.19 4.30
N GLY A 4 33.51 20.64 4.68
CA GLY A 4 33.93 22.03 4.54
C GLY A 4 34.08 22.36 3.06
N ASN A 5 33.30 23.34 2.62
CA ASN A 5 33.34 23.97 1.29
C ASN A 5 32.80 23.14 0.11
N GLN A 6 31.79 22.28 0.32
CA GLN A 6 31.10 21.56 -0.77
C GLN A 6 29.61 21.88 -0.80
N LEU A 7 29.08 22.17 -2.00
CA LEU A 7 27.65 22.17 -2.30
C LEU A 7 27.27 20.80 -2.89
N GLY A 8 26.25 20.18 -2.32
CA GLY A 8 25.73 18.89 -2.76
C GLY A 8 24.22 18.92 -2.90
N TRP A 9 23.70 18.15 -3.85
CA TRP A 9 22.27 17.90 -4.02
C TRP A 9 21.96 16.45 -3.69
N ALA A 10 20.77 16.23 -3.14
CA ALA A 10 20.22 14.90 -2.91
C ALA A 10 18.77 14.87 -3.40
N PHE A 11 18.36 13.75 -3.99
CA PHE A 11 16.97 13.49 -4.33
C PHE A 11 16.61 12.05 -3.94
N GLY A 12 15.35 11.86 -3.59
CA GLY A 12 14.76 10.55 -3.32
C GLY A 12 13.58 10.33 -4.26
N LEU A 13 13.48 9.12 -4.82
CA LEU A 13 12.39 8.74 -5.70
C LEU A 13 11.69 7.52 -5.11
N GLY A 14 10.36 7.56 -5.04
CA GLY A 14 9.56 6.38 -4.72
C GLY A 14 9.39 5.52 -5.97
N LEU A 15 10.12 4.41 -6.05
CA LEU A 15 10.14 3.55 -7.24
C LEU A 15 8.76 2.96 -7.53
N GLU A 16 8.01 2.57 -6.51
CA GLU A 16 6.67 2.03 -6.63
C GLU A 16 5.71 3.07 -7.21
N ARG A 17 5.80 4.32 -6.74
CA ARG A 17 4.97 5.42 -7.27
C ARG A 17 5.29 5.70 -8.72
N LEU A 18 6.56 5.72 -9.08
CA LEU A 18 6.98 5.92 -10.47
C LEU A 18 6.52 4.76 -11.36
N ALA A 19 6.70 3.52 -10.92
CA ALA A 19 6.29 2.32 -11.65
C ALA A 19 4.77 2.24 -11.83
N MET A 20 3.99 2.60 -10.82
CA MET A 20 2.53 2.64 -10.92
C MET A 20 2.04 3.60 -12.00
N VAL A 21 2.64 4.78 -12.10
CA VAL A 21 2.32 5.75 -13.16
C VAL A 21 2.84 5.29 -14.52
N LEU A 22 4.10 4.85 -14.60
CA LEU A 22 4.77 4.50 -15.84
C LEU A 22 4.12 3.29 -16.54
N TYR A 23 3.78 2.26 -15.75
CA TYR A 23 3.27 0.99 -16.26
C TYR A 23 1.75 0.85 -16.10
N ASN A 24 1.07 1.86 -15.57
CA ASN A 24 -0.37 1.85 -15.28
C ASN A 24 -0.80 0.71 -14.31
N ILE A 25 0.02 0.46 -13.29
CA ILE A 25 -0.27 -0.52 -12.24
C ILE A 25 -1.20 0.12 -11.21
N SER A 26 -2.39 -0.44 -11.04
CA SER A 26 -3.45 0.13 -10.20
C SER A 26 -3.33 -0.18 -8.70
N ASP A 27 -2.47 -1.12 -8.31
CA ASP A 27 -2.39 -1.62 -6.94
C ASP A 27 -0.95 -1.95 -6.54
N ILE A 28 -0.47 -1.35 -5.46
CA ILE A 28 0.90 -1.53 -4.95
C ILE A 28 1.15 -2.97 -4.43
N ARG A 29 0.10 -3.70 -4.03
CA ARG A 29 0.23 -5.08 -3.54
C ARG A 29 0.74 -6.02 -4.64
N LEU A 30 0.51 -5.68 -5.91
CA LEU A 30 0.99 -6.47 -7.05
C LEU A 30 2.51 -6.60 -7.07
N PHE A 31 3.27 -5.63 -6.56
CA PHE A 31 4.73 -5.71 -6.48
C PHE A 31 5.24 -6.84 -5.56
N TRP A 32 4.40 -7.31 -4.64
CA TRP A 32 4.70 -8.39 -3.71
C TRP A 32 4.09 -9.73 -4.13
N SER A 33 3.27 -9.72 -5.19
CA SER A 33 2.62 -10.91 -5.71
C SER A 33 3.61 -11.85 -6.40
N GLN A 34 3.46 -13.16 -6.17
CA GLN A 34 4.18 -14.20 -6.90
C GLN A 34 3.38 -14.73 -8.11
N ASP A 35 2.35 -13.99 -8.53
CA ASP A 35 1.51 -14.39 -9.67
C ASP A 35 2.25 -14.19 -10.99
N GLU A 36 2.52 -15.30 -11.68
CA GLU A 36 3.17 -15.30 -13.00
C GLU A 36 2.40 -14.49 -14.06
N ARG A 37 1.09 -14.29 -13.91
CA ARG A 37 0.30 -13.44 -14.80
C ARG A 37 0.69 -11.95 -14.68
N PHE A 38 1.20 -11.54 -13.53
CA PHE A 38 1.79 -10.21 -13.32
C PHE A 38 3.28 -10.23 -13.72
N LEU A 39 4.07 -11.13 -13.12
CA LEU A 39 5.52 -11.17 -13.29
C LEU A 39 5.94 -11.39 -14.76
N GLY A 40 5.21 -12.22 -15.49
CA GLY A 40 5.48 -12.52 -16.90
C GLY A 40 5.37 -11.31 -17.83
N GLN A 41 4.57 -10.29 -17.47
CA GLN A 41 4.41 -9.08 -18.29
C GLN A 41 5.65 -8.18 -18.29
N PHE A 42 6.52 -8.31 -17.29
CA PHE A 42 7.74 -7.51 -17.13
C PHE A 42 9.01 -8.26 -17.52
N ARG A 43 8.91 -9.53 -17.95
CA ARG A 43 10.03 -10.29 -18.52
C ARG A 43 10.29 -9.87 -19.95
N VAL A 44 11.03 -8.78 -20.13
CA VAL A 44 11.41 -8.21 -21.43
C VAL A 44 12.85 -8.55 -21.79
N THR A 45 13.16 -8.60 -23.09
CA THR A 45 14.54 -8.78 -23.59
C THR A 45 15.33 -7.47 -23.62
N ASP A 46 14.65 -6.33 -23.74
CA ASP A 46 15.22 -4.98 -23.72
C ASP A 46 14.54 -4.13 -22.63
N ILE A 47 15.34 -3.48 -21.80
CA ILE A 47 14.86 -2.60 -20.71
C ILE A 47 14.13 -1.35 -21.23
N GLN A 48 14.36 -0.95 -22.49
CA GLN A 48 13.70 0.18 -23.13
C GLN A 48 12.37 -0.21 -23.80
N GLN A 49 12.02 -1.50 -23.80
CA GLN A 49 10.75 -1.96 -24.35
C GLN A 49 9.59 -1.33 -23.56
N PRO A 50 8.64 -0.64 -24.22
CA PRO A 50 7.48 -0.09 -23.54
C PRO A 50 6.60 -1.24 -23.04
N VAL A 51 6.35 -1.26 -21.74
CA VAL A 51 5.43 -2.19 -21.08
C VAL A 51 4.20 -1.40 -20.62
N CYS A 52 3.01 -1.92 -20.89
CA CYS A 52 1.77 -1.43 -20.33
C CYS A 52 1.06 -2.59 -19.64
N PHE A 53 0.95 -2.52 -18.31
CA PHE A 53 0.36 -3.58 -17.52
C PHE A 53 -1.09 -3.83 -17.96
N GLN A 54 -1.40 -5.10 -18.24
CA GLN A 54 -2.76 -5.57 -18.47
C GLN A 54 -3.35 -6.03 -17.14
N PRO A 55 -4.41 -5.37 -16.63
CA PRO A 55 -5.03 -5.72 -15.37
C PRO A 55 -5.54 -7.16 -15.34
N LEU A 56 -5.29 -7.85 -14.23
CA LEU A 56 -5.79 -9.19 -13.99
C LEU A 56 -7.26 -9.15 -13.58
N SER A 57 -8.01 -10.21 -13.92
CA SER A 57 -9.39 -10.39 -13.45
C SER A 57 -9.38 -10.45 -11.91
N LYS A 58 -10.02 -9.44 -11.30
CA LYS A 58 -10.20 -9.38 -9.85
C LYS A 58 -11.43 -10.19 -9.45
N TYR A 59 -11.33 -10.93 -8.36
CA TYR A 59 -12.52 -11.44 -7.67
C TYR A 59 -13.37 -10.26 -7.18
N PRO A 60 -14.71 -10.42 -7.10
CA PRO A 60 -15.57 -9.38 -6.55
C PRO A 60 -15.11 -8.99 -5.14
N PRO A 61 -15.00 -7.69 -4.82
CA PRO A 61 -14.64 -7.25 -3.48
C PRO A 61 -15.76 -7.60 -2.49
N LEU A 62 -15.38 -8.07 -1.30
CA LEU A 62 -16.29 -8.23 -0.16
C LEU A 62 -16.11 -7.06 0.80
N HIS A 63 -17.20 -6.43 1.19
CA HIS A 63 -17.21 -5.31 2.13
C HIS A 63 -17.84 -5.76 3.44
N ASN A 64 -17.12 -5.57 4.55
CA ASN A 64 -17.59 -5.86 5.89
C ASN A 64 -17.25 -4.69 6.80
N ASP A 65 -18.20 -4.33 7.67
CA ASP A 65 -18.00 -3.30 8.68
C ASP A 65 -17.64 -3.94 10.02
N ILE A 66 -16.79 -3.25 10.80
CA ILE A 66 -16.39 -3.67 12.14
C ILE A 66 -16.44 -2.43 13.03
N SER A 67 -17.10 -2.55 14.19
CA SER A 67 -17.16 -1.50 15.21
C SER A 67 -16.79 -2.08 16.56
N PHE A 68 -16.04 -1.33 17.36
CA PHE A 68 -15.62 -1.71 18.70
C PHE A 68 -15.43 -0.50 19.60
N TRP A 69 -15.52 -0.70 20.91
CA TRP A 69 -15.21 0.32 21.89
C TRP A 69 -13.69 0.46 22.06
N LEU A 70 -13.22 1.71 22.13
CA LEU A 70 -11.82 1.99 22.40
C LEU A 70 -11.49 1.83 23.90
N PRO A 71 -10.23 1.53 24.26
CA PRO A 71 -9.77 1.57 25.65
C PRO A 71 -10.05 2.92 26.33
N GLU A 72 -10.17 2.92 27.65
CA GLU A 72 -10.48 4.13 28.43
C GLU A 72 -9.36 5.20 28.34
N SER A 73 -8.11 4.75 28.23
CA SER A 73 -6.95 5.62 28.03
C SER A 73 -6.80 5.93 26.54
N LYS A 74 -6.82 7.23 26.21
CA LYS A 74 -6.65 7.69 24.82
C LYS A 74 -5.24 7.44 24.26
N ASP A 75 -4.26 7.22 25.11
CA ASP A 75 -2.88 6.94 24.69
C ASP A 75 -2.66 5.46 24.35
N ASP A 76 -3.64 4.59 24.63
CA ASP A 76 -3.53 3.14 24.46
C ASP A 76 -3.96 2.66 23.07
N PHE A 77 -4.48 3.55 22.21
CA PHE A 77 -4.93 3.19 20.88
C PHE A 77 -4.69 4.29 19.83
N THR A 78 -4.06 3.88 18.74
CA THR A 78 -3.97 4.62 17.49
C THR A 78 -4.61 3.82 16.36
N GLU A 79 -5.14 4.48 15.33
CA GLU A 79 -5.71 3.78 14.18
C GLU A 79 -4.72 2.82 13.50
N ASN A 80 -3.42 3.17 13.56
CA ASN A 80 -2.36 2.35 13.00
C ASN A 80 -2.23 1.00 13.70
N ASP A 81 -2.54 0.90 15.00
CA ASP A 81 -2.52 -0.38 15.72
C ASP A 81 -3.55 -1.34 15.12
N PHE A 82 -4.73 -0.81 14.75
CA PHE A 82 -5.74 -1.59 14.05
C PHE A 82 -5.31 -1.91 12.61
N TYR A 83 -4.73 -0.96 11.86
CA TYR A 83 -4.24 -1.22 10.51
C TYR A 83 -3.12 -2.28 10.50
N GLU A 84 -2.23 -2.28 11.50
CA GLU A 84 -1.21 -3.31 11.68
C GLU A 84 -1.83 -4.67 12.01
N LEU A 85 -2.82 -4.72 12.90
CA LEU A 85 -3.56 -5.95 13.20
C LEU A 85 -4.23 -6.52 11.94
N VAL A 86 -4.92 -5.66 11.17
CA VAL A 86 -5.56 -6.05 9.91
C VAL A 86 -4.53 -6.55 8.90
N ARG A 87 -3.37 -5.90 8.79
CA ARG A 87 -2.28 -6.35 7.93
C ARG A 87 -1.72 -7.70 8.39
N SER A 88 -1.59 -7.92 9.70
CA SER A 88 -1.07 -9.17 10.26
C SER A 88 -2.00 -10.36 10.04
N ILE A 89 -3.32 -10.16 10.07
CA ILE A 89 -4.30 -11.24 9.94
C ILE A 89 -4.79 -11.39 8.49
N GLY A 90 -5.14 -10.28 7.84
CA GLY A 90 -5.71 -10.26 6.49
C GLY A 90 -4.66 -10.24 5.36
N GLY A 91 -3.44 -9.78 5.64
CA GLY A 91 -2.38 -9.69 4.63
C GLY A 91 -2.83 -8.98 3.36
N ASP A 92 -2.47 -9.54 2.20
CA ASP A 92 -2.79 -8.97 0.89
C ASP A 92 -4.25 -9.16 0.45
N LEU A 93 -5.07 -9.90 1.23
CA LEU A 93 -6.50 -10.04 0.93
C LEU A 93 -7.26 -8.73 1.17
N VAL A 94 -6.78 -7.91 2.11
CA VAL A 94 -7.40 -6.64 2.46
C VAL A 94 -6.89 -5.55 1.51
N GLU A 95 -7.79 -5.00 0.70
CA GLU A 95 -7.46 -3.90 -0.22
C GLU A 95 -7.49 -2.54 0.46
N ARG A 96 -8.42 -2.34 1.38
CA ARG A 96 -8.66 -1.04 2.00
C ARG A 96 -9.35 -1.21 3.34
N VAL A 97 -8.95 -0.38 4.29
CA VAL A 97 -9.67 -0.12 5.53
C VAL A 97 -9.93 1.38 5.59
N SER A 98 -11.15 1.77 5.95
CA SER A 98 -11.52 3.18 6.13
C SER A 98 -12.35 3.32 7.39
N LEU A 99 -12.00 4.30 8.23
CA LEU A 99 -12.84 4.70 9.34
C LEU A 99 -14.13 5.33 8.80
N VAL A 100 -15.28 4.71 9.07
CA VAL A 100 -16.59 5.17 8.61
C VAL A 100 -17.27 6.08 9.63
N ASP A 101 -17.20 5.71 10.91
CA ASP A 101 -17.90 6.41 11.98
C ASP A 101 -17.10 6.38 13.29
N GLN A 102 -17.25 7.44 14.08
CA GLN A 102 -16.71 7.55 15.43
C GLN A 102 -17.61 8.45 16.26
N PHE A 103 -18.05 7.95 17.42
CA PHE A 103 -18.83 8.73 18.36
C PHE A 103 -18.48 8.37 19.81
N ILE A 104 -18.96 9.20 20.74
CA ILE A 104 -18.80 9.00 22.18
C ILE A 104 -20.20 8.72 22.76
N HIS A 105 -20.35 7.62 23.48
CA HIS A 105 -21.60 7.32 24.17
C HIS A 105 -21.87 8.38 25.25
N PRO A 106 -23.03 9.06 25.25
CA PRO A 106 -23.38 9.99 26.32
C PRO A 106 -23.53 9.23 27.65
N LYS A 107 -23.11 9.85 28.76
CA LYS A 107 -23.30 9.26 30.09
C LYS A 107 -24.77 9.14 30.46
#